data_AF-A0A538GII4-F1
#
_entry.id   AF-A0A538GII4-F1
#
_cell.length_a   1.000
_cell.length_b   1.000
_cell.length_c   1.000
_cell.angle_alpha   90.00
_cell.angle_beta   90.00
_cell.angle_gamma   90.00
#
_symmetry.space_group_name_H-M   'P 1'
#
loop_
_entity.id
_entity.type
_entity.pdbx_description
1 polymer ?
#
loop_
_entity_poly.entity_id
_entity_poly.type
_entity_poly.pdbx_seq_one_letter_code
_entity_poly.pdbx_strand_id
1 'polypeptide(L)'
;MRRTRHLVLAAPGDDAAAALRVLSLLTGSRAELSFDEVRVLVGLSTRRWAWRVDHEAISLASRGLLVSDEPAEPFEDLRRRDAELTALGWHPAAAAFLVGTRWDGTQVTAQRRDGSRPPRPPRAGAPQSPFHLREGRRMPLPAVTHEDELHRLLHLRRTTRSFDSSRPVTKLELATLLHSVWGAHASAPLAHGDLAIRKTSPSGGGLHPVEVYPFVRRVEGVEPGIYHYRSGDHELVRLRAL
;
A
#
# COMPACT_ATOMS: atom_id res chain seq x y z
N MET A 1 5.42 3.55 32.03
CA MET A 1 5.16 2.85 30.75
C MET A 1 3.72 3.03 30.24
N ARG A 2 3.50 2.95 28.93
CA ARG A 2 2.18 2.86 28.27
C ARG A 2 2.23 1.85 27.12
N ARG A 3 1.09 1.38 26.62
CA ARG A 3 1.07 0.52 25.43
C ARG A 3 1.34 1.32 24.16
N THR A 4 2.12 0.78 23.21
CA THR A 4 2.13 1.35 21.86
C THR A 4 0.81 1.05 21.14
N ARG A 5 0.35 1.95 20.27
CA ARG A 5 -0.73 1.62 19.33
C ARG A 5 -0.23 0.92 18.07
N HIS A 6 1.08 0.84 17.90
CA HIS A 6 1.74 0.43 16.67
C HIS A 6 2.22 -1.03 16.80
N LEU A 7 1.26 -1.94 16.96
CA LEU A 7 1.49 -3.38 17.01
C LEU A 7 0.36 -4.13 16.28
N VAL A 8 0.63 -5.36 15.85
CA VAL A 8 -0.35 -6.24 15.19
C VAL A 8 -0.37 -7.57 15.90
N LEU A 9 -1.53 -7.99 16.39
CA LEU A 9 -1.74 -9.32 16.95
C LEU A 9 -2.11 -10.28 15.82
N ALA A 10 -1.50 -11.45 15.82
CA ALA A 10 -1.80 -12.53 14.89
C ALA A 10 -2.31 -13.75 15.68
N ALA A 11 -3.32 -14.42 15.13
CA ALA A 11 -3.80 -15.68 15.69
C ALA A 11 -2.66 -16.73 15.68
N PRO A 12 -2.62 -17.63 16.68
CA PRO A 12 -1.73 -18.78 16.63
C PRO A 12 -2.05 -19.63 15.39
N GLY A 13 -1.02 -20.28 14.83
CA GLY A 13 -1.22 -21.29 13.79
C GLY A 13 -1.70 -22.61 14.39
N ASP A 14 -2.13 -23.54 13.52
CA ASP A 14 -2.77 -24.80 13.92
C ASP A 14 -1.88 -25.71 14.81
N ASP A 15 -0.56 -25.52 14.79
CA ASP A 15 0.42 -26.35 15.51
C ASP A 15 1.01 -25.73 16.81
N ALA A 16 0.53 -24.58 17.28
CA ALA A 16 1.12 -23.92 18.45
C ALA A 16 0.20 -23.96 19.69
N ALA A 17 0.76 -24.43 20.82
CA ALA A 17 0.21 -24.19 22.15
C ALA A 17 -0.15 -22.70 22.31
N ALA A 18 -1.31 -22.40 22.91
CA ALA A 18 -2.04 -21.13 23.10
C ALA A 18 -1.25 -19.78 23.27
N ALA A 19 -0.25 -19.51 22.46
CA ALA A 19 0.62 -18.35 22.52
C ALA A 19 0.21 -17.34 21.44
N LEU A 20 -0.02 -16.09 21.87
CA LEU A 20 -0.40 -15.02 20.98
C LEU A 20 0.84 -14.49 20.26
N ARG A 21 0.79 -14.39 18.93
CA ARG A 21 1.87 -13.79 18.14
C ARG A 21 1.64 -12.29 17.97
N VAL A 22 2.72 -11.51 18.02
CA VAL A 22 2.67 -10.07 17.83
C VAL A 22 3.79 -9.58 16.93
N LEU A 23 3.48 -8.64 16.05
CA LEU A 23 4.44 -7.84 15.28
C LEU A 23 4.52 -6.45 15.91
N SER A 24 5.70 -6.07 16.38
CA SER A 24 6.00 -4.71 16.82
C SER A 24 6.32 -3.85 15.60
N LEU A 25 5.57 -2.76 15.37
CA LEU A 25 5.88 -1.85 14.27
C LEU A 25 7.02 -0.88 14.61
N LEU A 26 7.42 -0.80 15.89
CA LEU A 26 8.55 0.02 16.34
C LEU A 26 9.88 -0.65 15.99
N THR A 27 9.95 -1.98 16.10
CA THR A 27 11.15 -2.77 15.81
C THR A 27 11.09 -3.52 14.49
N GLY A 28 9.90 -3.82 13.98
CA GLY A 28 9.68 -4.71 12.84
C GLY A 28 9.73 -6.20 13.19
N SER A 29 10.00 -6.54 14.45
CA SER A 29 10.20 -7.92 14.89
C SER A 29 8.88 -8.59 15.30
N ARG A 30 8.82 -9.91 15.07
CA ARG A 30 7.75 -10.78 15.56
C ARG A 30 8.16 -11.42 16.88
N ALA A 31 7.22 -11.55 17.80
CA ALA A 31 7.42 -12.22 19.08
C ALA A 31 6.19 -13.06 19.46
N GLU A 32 6.40 -14.06 20.30
CA GLU A 32 5.35 -14.79 20.99
C GLU A 32 5.18 -14.21 22.40
N LEU A 33 3.93 -14.14 22.85
CA LEU A 33 3.58 -13.60 24.16
C LEU A 33 3.03 -14.72 25.06
N SER A 34 3.52 -14.74 26.30
CA SER A 34 2.91 -15.55 27.36
C SER A 34 1.54 -14.98 27.77
N PHE A 35 0.74 -15.76 28.49
CA PHE A 35 -0.55 -15.30 29.00
C PHE A 35 -0.41 -14.06 29.92
N ASP A 36 0.62 -14.02 30.76
CA ASP A 36 0.86 -12.90 31.67
C ASP A 36 1.30 -11.64 30.90
N GLU A 37 2.14 -11.79 29.88
CA GLU A 37 2.52 -10.70 28.99
C GLU A 37 1.31 -10.14 28.23
N VAL A 38 0.40 -11.00 27.76
CA VAL A 38 -0.86 -10.57 27.14
C VAL A 38 -1.68 -9.77 28.14
N ARG A 39 -1.83 -10.23 29.39
CA ARG A 39 -2.57 -9.51 30.45
C ARG A 39 -1.98 -8.13 30.73
N VAL A 40 -0.65 -8.03 30.84
CA VAL A 40 0.04 -6.76 31.02
C VAL A 40 -0.21 -5.83 29.83
N LEU A 41 -0.04 -6.35 28.61
CA LEU A 41 -0.19 -5.59 27.38
C LEU A 41 -1.62 -5.03 27.25
N VAL A 42 -2.65 -5.87 27.37
CA VAL A 42 -4.04 -5.42 27.21
C VAL A 42 -4.52 -4.53 28.34
N GLY A 43 -3.95 -4.67 29.54
CA GLY A 43 -4.26 -3.85 30.72
C GLY A 43 -3.73 -2.41 30.64
N LEU A 44 -2.77 -2.11 29.75
CA LEU A 44 -2.17 -0.78 29.63
C LEU A 44 -2.84 0.07 28.54
N SER A 45 -3.06 1.35 28.87
CA SER A 45 -3.61 2.33 27.94
C SER A 45 -2.62 2.66 26.82
N THR A 46 -3.12 2.97 25.62
CA THR A 46 -2.30 3.53 24.53
C THR A 46 -2.03 5.04 24.69
N ARG A 47 -2.73 5.70 25.62
CA ARG A 47 -2.66 7.16 25.82
C ARG A 47 -2.15 7.55 27.19
N ARG A 48 -2.58 6.84 28.25
CA ARG A 48 -2.20 7.17 29.63
C ARG A 48 -0.97 6.38 30.05
N TRP A 49 -0.06 7.07 30.73
CA TRP A 49 1.10 6.44 31.37
C TRP A 49 0.68 5.79 32.68
N ALA A 50 1.29 4.65 32.98
CA ALA A 50 1.16 3.93 34.25
C ALA A 50 2.55 3.52 34.74
N TRP A 51 2.73 3.52 36.06
CA TRP A 51 3.94 3.00 36.69
C TRP A 51 3.94 1.47 36.65
N ARG A 52 4.98 0.88 36.06
CA ARG A 52 5.18 -0.57 35.94
C ARG A 52 6.67 -0.88 35.93
N VAL A 53 7.09 -1.83 36.75
CA VAL A 53 8.48 -2.30 36.90
C VAL A 53 8.56 -3.83 36.99
N ASP A 54 7.43 -4.51 36.77
CA ASP A 54 7.35 -5.96 36.65
C ASP A 54 8.12 -6.47 35.42
N HIS A 55 8.64 -7.69 35.53
CA HIS A 55 9.48 -8.33 34.53
C HIS A 55 8.80 -8.38 33.16
N GLU A 56 7.50 -8.68 33.12
CA GLU A 56 6.68 -8.75 31.90
C GLU A 56 6.60 -7.38 31.20
N ALA A 57 6.39 -6.31 31.96
CA ALA A 57 6.34 -4.95 31.41
C ALA A 57 7.69 -4.53 30.81
N ILE A 58 8.81 -4.85 31.49
CA ILE A 58 10.16 -4.56 31.00
C ILE A 58 10.45 -5.38 29.72
N SER A 59 10.11 -6.67 29.71
CA SER A 59 10.20 -7.56 28.54
C SER A 59 9.41 -7.05 27.34
N LEU A 60 8.18 -6.56 27.56
CA LEU A 60 7.35 -6.01 26.49
C LEU A 60 7.89 -4.66 25.99
N ALA A 61 8.42 -3.82 26.88
CA ALA A 61 9.00 -2.52 26.52
C ALA A 61 10.27 -2.68 25.67
N SER A 62 11.16 -3.61 26.01
CA SER A 62 12.39 -3.87 25.25
C SER A 62 12.12 -4.40 23.84
N ARG A 63 10.99 -5.11 23.64
CA ARG A 63 10.50 -5.59 22.34
C ARG A 63 9.68 -4.54 21.56
N GLY A 64 9.50 -3.34 22.10
CA GLY A 64 8.76 -2.25 21.46
C GLY A 64 7.23 -2.44 21.46
N LEU A 65 6.70 -3.25 22.39
CA LEU A 65 5.26 -3.47 22.56
C LEU A 65 4.66 -2.55 23.63
N LEU A 66 5.51 -2.07 24.54
CA LEU A 66 5.23 -0.94 25.42
C LEU A 66 6.22 0.18 25.12
N VAL A 67 5.83 1.39 25.47
CA VAL A 67 6.68 2.59 25.47
C VAL A 67 7.05 2.91 26.92
N SER A 68 8.34 3.01 27.18
CA SER A 68 8.89 3.42 28.47
C SER A 68 9.39 4.87 28.40
N ASP A 69 9.31 5.58 29.52
CA ASP A 69 9.84 6.92 29.77
C ASP A 69 11.27 6.90 30.32
N GLU A 70 11.84 5.71 30.54
CA GLU A 70 13.24 5.52 30.91
C GLU A 70 14.17 6.25 29.91
N PRO A 71 15.13 7.06 30.39
CA PRO A 71 16.09 7.80 29.56
C PRO A 71 17.32 6.94 29.23
N ALA A 72 17.10 5.70 28.79
CA ALA A 72 18.15 4.77 28.38
C ALA A 72 17.74 4.01 27.11
N GLU A 73 18.74 3.56 26.35
CA GLU A 73 18.49 2.67 25.21
C GLU A 73 18.08 1.27 25.69
N PRO A 74 17.18 0.56 24.96
CA PRO A 74 16.56 0.94 23.69
C PRO A 74 15.28 1.81 23.84
N PHE A 75 14.91 2.18 25.06
CA PHE A 75 13.59 2.78 25.34
C PHE A 75 13.42 4.18 24.75
N GLU A 76 14.50 4.96 24.69
CA GLU A 76 14.50 6.28 24.08
C GLU A 76 14.26 6.23 22.57
N ASP A 77 14.97 5.37 21.83
CA ASP A 77 14.74 5.17 20.40
C ASP A 77 13.32 4.67 20.12
N LEU A 78 12.83 3.67 20.87
CA LEU A 78 11.49 3.14 20.69
C LEU A 78 10.40 4.19 20.96
N ARG A 79 10.60 5.06 21.96
CA ARG A 79 9.69 6.18 22.24
C ARG A 79 9.70 7.22 21.13
N ARG A 80 10.88 7.54 20.56
CA ARG A 80 11.02 8.42 19.39
C ARG A 80 10.27 7.82 18.18
N ARG A 81 10.48 6.55 17.86
CA ARG A 81 9.80 5.86 16.74
C ARG A 81 8.29 5.83 16.92
N ASP A 82 7.78 5.58 18.14
CA ASP A 82 6.34 5.62 18.44
C ASP A 82 5.75 7.03 18.20
N ALA A 83 6.47 8.08 18.59
CA ALA A 83 6.08 9.46 18.38
C ALA A 83 6.09 9.84 16.89
N GLU A 84 7.11 9.41 16.14
CA GLU A 84 7.19 9.62 14.69
C GLU A 84 6.05 8.94 13.95
N LEU A 85 5.79 7.64 14.20
CA LEU A 85 4.68 6.90 13.60
C LEU A 85 3.32 7.51 13.99
N THR A 86 3.20 7.99 15.23
CA THR A 86 2.03 8.73 15.71
C THR A 86 1.82 10.02 14.91
N ALA A 87 2.88 10.81 14.72
CA ALA A 87 2.83 12.11 14.04
C ALA A 87 2.52 11.96 12.55
N LEU A 88 2.95 10.86 11.92
CA LEU A 88 2.60 10.53 10.54
C LEU A 88 1.10 10.26 10.35
N GLY A 89 0.37 9.95 11.42
CA GLY A 89 -1.08 9.76 11.37
C GLY A 89 -1.51 8.56 10.50
N TRP A 90 -0.65 7.56 10.36
CA TRP A 90 -0.98 6.37 9.57
C TRP A 90 -2.13 5.61 10.20
N HIS A 91 -3.02 5.10 9.34
CA HIS A 91 -3.98 4.09 9.79
C HIS A 91 -3.19 2.83 10.23
N PRO A 92 -3.46 2.24 11.40
CA PRO A 92 -2.68 1.11 11.91
C PRO A 92 -2.57 -0.06 10.93
N ALA A 93 -3.65 -0.40 10.20
CA ALA A 93 -3.62 -1.45 9.19
C ALA A 93 -2.67 -1.16 8.01
N ALA A 94 -2.50 0.12 7.64
CA ALA A 94 -1.56 0.49 6.58
C ALA A 94 -0.10 0.39 7.06
N ALA A 95 0.16 0.77 8.32
CA ALA A 95 1.48 0.62 8.93
C ALA A 95 1.84 -0.86 9.10
N ALA A 96 0.87 -1.67 9.54
CA ALA A 96 0.96 -3.12 9.63
C ALA A 96 1.30 -3.76 8.28
N PHE A 97 0.56 -3.42 7.22
CA PHE A 97 0.83 -3.91 5.87
C PHE A 97 2.24 -3.56 5.44
N LEU A 98 2.63 -2.29 5.54
CA LEU A 98 3.98 -1.85 5.16
C LEU A 98 5.07 -2.63 5.88
N VAL A 99 5.00 -2.72 7.21
CA VAL A 99 6.03 -3.42 8.01
C VAL A 99 5.99 -4.92 7.71
N GLY A 100 4.81 -5.52 7.63
CA GLY A 100 4.63 -6.94 7.37
C GLY A 100 5.07 -7.39 5.97
N THR A 101 5.09 -6.47 4.99
CA THR A 101 5.55 -6.75 3.61
C THR A 101 6.96 -6.20 3.34
N ARG A 102 7.66 -5.66 4.33
CA ARG A 102 9.08 -5.30 4.19
C ARG A 102 9.91 -6.58 4.20
N TRP A 103 10.90 -6.63 3.32
CA TRP A 103 11.92 -7.67 3.36
C TRP A 103 12.86 -7.42 4.55
N ASP A 104 13.32 -8.50 5.17
CA ASP A 104 14.32 -8.52 6.25
C ASP A 104 15.56 -9.30 5.78
N GLY A 105 16.76 -8.93 6.24
CA GLY A 105 18.01 -9.66 5.97
C GLY A 105 18.57 -9.58 4.53
N THR A 106 18.00 -8.77 3.65
CA THR A 106 18.54 -8.56 2.30
C THR A 106 19.49 -7.35 2.30
N GLN A 107 20.77 -7.51 1.93
CA GLN A 107 21.62 -6.34 1.61
C GLN A 107 21.06 -5.69 0.34
N VAL A 108 20.32 -4.60 0.52
CA VAL A 108 19.79 -3.77 -0.55
C VAL A 108 20.51 -2.43 -0.49
N THR A 109 21.31 -2.13 -1.51
CA THR A 109 21.72 -0.78 -1.84
C THR A 109 20.48 0.06 -2.12
N ALA A 110 20.27 1.11 -1.34
CA ALA A 110 19.07 1.93 -1.43
C ALA A 110 19.03 2.75 -2.74
N GLN A 111 17.95 2.59 -3.51
CA GLN A 111 17.34 3.71 -4.23
C GLN A 111 15.81 3.71 -4.08
N ARG A 112 15.27 4.92 -4.07
CA ARG A 112 13.94 5.33 -3.58
C ARG A 112 12.77 4.71 -4.35
N ARG A 113 11.68 4.40 -3.63
CA ARG A 113 10.39 3.99 -4.19
C ARG A 113 9.44 5.16 -4.43
N ASP A 114 8.60 4.93 -5.42
CA ASP A 114 7.72 5.76 -6.23
C ASP A 114 6.26 5.78 -5.74
N GLY A 115 5.57 6.87 -6.06
CA GLY A 115 4.31 7.23 -5.44
C GLY A 115 3.05 6.71 -6.14
N SER A 116 2.11 6.22 -5.33
CA SER A 116 0.66 6.47 -5.49
C SER A 116 -0.07 6.20 -4.16
N ARG A 117 -1.20 6.89 -3.90
CA ARG A 117 -1.98 6.78 -2.64
C ARG A 117 -3.48 6.43 -2.87
N PRO A 118 -4.07 5.56 -2.02
CA PRO A 118 -5.50 5.21 -1.92
C PRO A 118 -6.35 6.28 -1.13
N PRO A 119 -7.66 6.10 -0.87
CA PRO A 119 -8.64 7.20 -0.69
C PRO A 119 -8.58 7.95 0.64
N ARG A 120 -9.24 9.12 0.70
CA ARG A 120 -9.06 10.18 1.72
C ARG A 120 -9.91 9.96 3.00
N PRO A 121 -9.30 9.87 4.20
CA PRO A 121 -9.99 10.06 5.48
C PRO A 121 -10.18 11.56 5.82
N PRO A 122 -11.00 11.91 6.83
CA PRO A 122 -11.40 13.30 7.13
C PRO A 122 -10.20 14.19 7.55
N ARG A 123 -10.22 15.47 7.16
CA ARG A 123 -9.09 16.41 7.33
C ARG A 123 -8.87 16.80 8.79
N ALA A 124 -7.67 16.51 9.30
CA ALA A 124 -7.07 17.23 10.43
C ALA A 124 -5.71 17.80 9.97
N GLY A 125 -5.57 19.13 9.98
CA GLY A 125 -4.32 19.83 9.65
C GLY A 125 -4.14 20.22 8.17
N ALA A 126 -3.39 21.30 7.93
CA ALA A 126 -2.99 21.75 6.60
C ALA A 126 -2.18 20.66 5.87
N PRO A 127 -2.31 20.51 4.54
CA PRO A 127 -1.58 19.50 3.78
C PRO A 127 -0.07 19.70 3.93
N GLN A 128 0.68 18.59 4.09
CA GLN A 128 2.14 18.63 4.07
C GLN A 128 2.64 19.13 2.69
N SER A 129 3.76 19.85 2.69
CA SER A 129 4.44 20.27 1.47
C SER A 129 4.80 19.06 0.59
N PRO A 130 4.62 19.14 -0.74
CA PRO A 130 5.06 18.07 -1.65
C PRO A 130 6.59 18.01 -1.82
N PHE A 131 7.32 19.04 -1.35
CA PHE A 131 8.76 19.10 -1.43
C PHE A 131 9.39 18.66 -0.11
N HIS A 132 10.16 17.57 -0.15
CA HIS A 132 10.87 17.02 1.00
C HIS A 132 12.37 17.28 0.88
N LEU A 133 12.91 18.10 1.78
CA LEU A 133 14.35 18.32 1.89
C LEU A 133 14.99 17.17 2.69
N ARG A 134 16.15 16.69 2.22
CA ARG A 134 17.01 15.73 2.91
C ARG A 134 18.42 16.29 2.96
N GLU A 135 19.10 16.05 4.07
CA GLU A 135 20.51 16.39 4.21
C GLU A 135 21.38 15.54 3.28
N GLY A 136 22.54 16.07 2.87
CA GLY A 136 23.51 15.36 2.04
C GLY A 136 24.09 16.21 0.91
N ARG A 137 25.06 15.62 0.18
CA ARG A 137 25.71 16.25 -0.97
C ARG A 137 24.72 16.38 -2.12
N ARG A 138 24.58 17.60 -2.66
CA ARG A 138 23.71 17.90 -3.81
C ARG A 138 24.52 17.85 -5.10
N MET A 139 23.96 17.21 -6.12
CA MET A 139 24.51 17.19 -7.47
C MET A 139 23.41 17.66 -8.43
N PRO A 140 23.56 18.83 -9.08
CA PRO A 140 22.56 19.31 -10.02
C PRO A 140 22.51 18.41 -11.25
N LEU A 141 21.31 18.17 -11.77
CA LEU A 141 21.08 17.47 -13.03
C LEU A 141 20.82 18.49 -14.14
N PRO A 142 21.26 18.24 -15.38
CA PRO A 142 20.93 19.11 -16.50
C PRO A 142 19.43 19.10 -16.79
N ALA A 143 18.89 20.25 -17.19
CA ALA A 143 17.55 20.32 -17.74
C ALA A 143 17.55 19.68 -19.13
N VAL A 144 16.58 18.78 -19.39
CA VAL A 144 16.42 18.11 -20.68
C VAL A 144 15.03 18.42 -21.22
N THR A 145 14.96 18.79 -22.49
CA THR A 145 13.71 18.98 -23.23
C THR A 145 13.60 17.90 -24.30
N HIS A 146 12.43 17.29 -24.40
CA HIS A 146 12.12 16.28 -25.41
C HIS A 146 10.94 16.77 -26.26
N GLU A 147 11.07 16.67 -27.58
CA GLU A 147 10.05 17.11 -28.54
C GLU A 147 9.22 15.97 -29.14
N ASP A 148 9.49 14.72 -28.75
CA ASP A 148 8.72 13.58 -29.23
C ASP A 148 7.30 13.54 -28.63
N GLU A 149 6.44 12.80 -29.32
CA GLU A 149 5.02 12.71 -29.00
C GLU A 149 4.75 12.15 -27.61
N LEU A 150 5.53 11.17 -27.15
CA LEU A 150 5.38 10.59 -25.82
C LEU A 150 5.60 11.67 -24.75
N HIS A 151 6.71 12.39 -24.82
CA HIS A 151 7.00 13.46 -23.85
C HIS A 151 5.96 14.57 -23.94
N ARG A 152 5.54 14.97 -25.14
CA ARG A 152 4.44 15.93 -25.31
C ARG A 152 3.16 15.47 -24.61
N LEU A 153 2.74 14.22 -24.78
CA LEU A 153 1.53 13.67 -24.16
C LEU A 153 1.64 13.61 -22.62
N LEU A 154 2.80 13.25 -22.08
CA LEU A 154 3.06 13.25 -20.63
C LEU A 154 2.88 14.66 -20.02
N HIS A 155 3.34 15.70 -20.71
CA HIS A 155 3.19 17.10 -20.27
C HIS A 155 1.75 17.61 -20.39
N LEU A 156 1.00 17.17 -21.41
CA LEU A 156 -0.38 17.58 -21.65
C LEU A 156 -1.39 16.84 -20.75
N ARG A 157 -1.04 15.67 -20.20
CA ARG A 157 -1.94 14.87 -19.38
C ARG A 157 -2.54 15.69 -18.22
N ARG A 158 -3.87 15.71 -18.14
CA ARG A 158 -4.62 16.28 -17.02
C ARG A 158 -5.61 15.24 -16.49
N THR A 159 -6.00 15.37 -15.23
CA THR A 159 -7.09 14.59 -14.66
C THR A 159 -8.38 15.38 -14.81
N THR A 160 -9.18 15.03 -15.81
CA THR A 160 -10.45 15.69 -16.12
C THR A 160 -11.59 15.07 -15.30
N ARG A 161 -12.48 15.92 -14.77
CA ARG A 161 -13.67 15.50 -14.00
C ARG A 161 -14.97 16.18 -14.46
N SER A 162 -14.88 17.02 -15.49
CA SER A 162 -16.01 17.66 -16.15
C SER A 162 -16.05 17.15 -17.58
N PHE A 163 -17.15 16.53 -17.97
CA PHE A 163 -17.31 15.89 -19.29
C PHE A 163 -18.41 16.59 -20.07
N ASP A 164 -18.19 16.77 -21.36
CA ASP A 164 -19.19 17.32 -22.27
C ASP A 164 -20.31 16.28 -22.48
N SER A 165 -21.50 16.61 -21.98
CA SER A 165 -22.66 15.73 -22.05
C SER A 165 -23.26 15.64 -23.46
N SER A 166 -22.84 16.46 -24.42
CA SER A 166 -23.31 16.40 -25.80
C SER A 166 -22.48 15.46 -26.68
N ARG A 167 -21.27 15.08 -26.22
CA ARG A 167 -20.30 14.27 -26.97
C ARG A 167 -20.05 12.93 -26.25
N PRO A 168 -20.85 11.89 -26.54
CA PRO A 168 -20.61 10.57 -25.99
C PRO A 168 -19.28 10.00 -26.50
N VAL A 169 -18.69 9.09 -25.73
CA VAL A 169 -17.54 8.30 -26.18
C VAL A 169 -18.03 7.34 -27.26
N THR A 170 -17.29 7.20 -28.35
CA THR A 170 -17.62 6.24 -29.41
C THR A 170 -17.22 4.82 -29.02
N LYS A 171 -17.86 3.80 -29.61
CA LYS A 171 -17.42 2.41 -29.46
C LYS A 171 -15.95 2.23 -29.84
N LEU A 172 -15.47 2.93 -30.88
CA LEU A 172 -14.09 2.86 -31.32
C LEU A 172 -13.13 3.41 -30.26
N GLU A 173 -13.40 4.59 -29.69
CA GLU A 173 -12.58 5.16 -28.61
C GLU A 173 -12.54 4.26 -27.37
N LEU A 174 -13.68 3.66 -27.00
CA LEU A 174 -13.74 2.67 -25.93
C LEU A 174 -12.88 1.43 -26.26
N ALA A 175 -13.01 0.89 -27.47
CA ALA A 175 -12.24 -0.27 -27.93
C ALA A 175 -10.74 0.04 -27.94
N THR A 176 -10.33 1.19 -28.46
CA THR A 176 -8.93 1.66 -28.44
C THR A 176 -8.41 1.73 -27.01
N LEU A 177 -9.13 2.37 -26.09
CA LEU A 177 -8.72 2.45 -24.69
C LEU A 177 -8.55 1.06 -24.06
N LEU A 178 -9.54 0.19 -24.24
CA LEU A 178 -9.54 -1.16 -23.67
C LEU A 178 -8.39 -2.01 -24.21
N HIS A 179 -8.17 -1.99 -25.52
CA HIS A 179 -7.10 -2.72 -26.17
C HIS A 179 -5.72 -2.19 -25.75
N SER A 180 -5.50 -0.88 -25.81
CA SER A 180 -4.20 -0.27 -25.54
C SER A 180 -3.74 -0.40 -24.08
N VAL A 181 -4.67 -0.47 -23.12
CA VAL A 181 -4.32 -0.51 -21.69
C VAL A 181 -4.41 -1.92 -21.11
N TRP A 182 -5.43 -2.71 -21.50
CA TRP A 182 -5.71 -4.00 -20.86
C TRP A 182 -5.79 -5.19 -21.81
N GLY A 183 -5.77 -4.96 -23.13
CA GLY A 183 -5.77 -6.01 -24.14
C GLY A 183 -4.53 -6.89 -24.05
N ALA A 184 -4.69 -8.18 -24.37
CA ALA A 184 -3.55 -9.04 -24.61
C ALA A 184 -2.98 -8.73 -26.00
N HIS A 185 -1.71 -8.35 -26.08
CA HIS A 185 -1.00 -8.09 -27.33
C HIS A 185 -0.25 -9.33 -27.83
N ALA A 186 0.05 -10.27 -26.94
CA ALA A 186 0.59 -11.58 -27.27
C ALA A 186 0.30 -12.56 -26.12
N SER A 187 0.37 -13.85 -26.41
CA SER A 187 0.31 -14.91 -25.41
C SER A 187 1.35 -15.98 -25.71
N ALA A 188 1.90 -16.60 -24.67
CA ALA A 188 2.84 -17.69 -24.78
C ALA A 188 2.59 -18.72 -23.67
N PRO A 189 2.72 -20.03 -23.95
CA PRO A 189 2.68 -21.03 -22.90
C PRO A 189 3.88 -20.89 -21.97
N LEU A 190 3.67 -21.15 -20.69
CA LEU A 190 4.69 -21.26 -19.66
C LEU A 190 4.98 -22.74 -19.36
N ALA A 191 6.06 -22.99 -18.62
CA ALA A 191 6.30 -24.31 -18.04
C ALA A 191 5.09 -24.71 -17.18
N HIS A 192 4.71 -26.00 -17.23
CA HIS A 192 3.55 -26.59 -16.53
C HIS A 192 2.16 -26.32 -17.12
N GLY A 193 2.08 -25.72 -18.31
CA GLY A 193 0.81 -25.57 -19.05
C GLY A 193 0.04 -24.28 -18.77
N ASP A 194 0.62 -23.39 -17.96
CA ASP A 194 0.06 -22.04 -17.75
C ASP A 194 0.21 -21.16 -19.01
N LEU A 195 -0.58 -20.09 -19.10
CA LEU A 195 -0.52 -19.13 -20.19
C LEU A 195 -0.02 -17.77 -19.67
N ALA A 196 1.09 -17.28 -20.21
CA ALA A 196 1.51 -15.90 -20.05
C ALA A 196 0.88 -15.02 -21.13
N ILE A 197 0.45 -13.83 -20.74
CA ILE A 197 0.00 -12.80 -21.69
C ILE A 197 0.89 -11.56 -21.59
N ARG A 198 1.07 -10.87 -22.71
CA ARG A 198 1.78 -9.58 -22.76
C ARG A 198 0.77 -8.45 -22.87
N LYS A 199 0.85 -7.50 -21.94
CA LYS A 199 0.11 -6.23 -21.95
C LYS A 199 1.09 -5.05 -21.97
N THR A 200 0.61 -3.84 -22.26
CA THR A 200 1.42 -2.61 -22.19
C THR A 200 1.83 -2.24 -20.76
N SER A 201 1.07 -2.69 -19.75
CA SER A 201 1.43 -2.58 -18.34
C SER A 201 2.20 -3.81 -17.85
N PRO A 202 3.27 -3.69 -17.05
CA PRO A 202 3.92 -4.84 -16.42
C PRO A 202 3.06 -5.46 -15.30
N SER A 203 3.26 -6.74 -15.01
CA SER A 203 2.66 -7.46 -13.88
C SER A 203 3.69 -8.37 -13.22
N GLY A 204 3.70 -8.45 -11.88
CA GLY A 204 4.53 -9.41 -11.14
C GLY A 204 4.28 -10.83 -11.63
N GLY A 205 5.36 -11.55 -11.95
CA GLY A 205 5.31 -12.91 -12.50
C GLY A 205 4.64 -13.04 -13.88
N GLY A 206 4.29 -11.94 -14.56
CA GLY A 206 3.55 -11.97 -15.82
C GLY A 206 2.12 -12.49 -15.71
N LEU A 207 1.55 -12.54 -14.49
CA LEU A 207 0.28 -13.23 -14.22
C LEU A 207 -0.97 -12.42 -14.57
N HIS A 208 -0.86 -11.09 -14.62
CA HIS A 208 -1.97 -10.18 -14.92
C HIS A 208 -3.31 -10.49 -14.22
N PRO A 209 -3.35 -10.59 -12.86
CA PRO A 209 -4.54 -11.03 -12.12
C PRO A 209 -5.68 -10.01 -12.06
N VAL A 210 -5.59 -8.91 -12.82
CA VAL A 210 -6.53 -7.80 -12.77
C VAL A 210 -7.45 -7.86 -13.99
N GLU A 211 -8.75 -7.93 -13.72
CA GLU A 211 -9.83 -7.94 -14.71
C GLU A 211 -10.47 -6.54 -14.85
N VAL A 212 -11.09 -6.28 -16.00
CA VAL A 212 -11.71 -4.98 -16.30
C VAL A 212 -13.22 -5.13 -16.46
N TYR A 213 -13.95 -4.31 -15.69
CA TYR A 213 -15.40 -4.28 -15.72
C TYR A 213 -15.93 -2.88 -16.08
N PRO A 214 -16.08 -2.57 -17.38
CA PRO A 214 -16.59 -1.26 -17.79
C PRO A 214 -18.01 -1.05 -17.31
N PHE A 215 -18.22 0.03 -16.57
CA PHE A 215 -19.56 0.59 -16.32
C PHE A 215 -19.88 1.59 -17.43
N VAL A 216 -20.67 1.15 -18.40
CA VAL A 216 -21.04 1.92 -19.59
C VAL A 216 -22.34 2.68 -19.30
N ARG A 217 -22.29 4.00 -19.41
CA ARG A 217 -23.46 4.87 -19.31
C ARG A 217 -23.87 5.52 -20.63
N ARG A 218 -22.90 6.03 -21.39
CA ARG A 218 -23.11 6.84 -22.59
C ARG A 218 -21.99 6.59 -23.59
N VAL A 219 -22.08 5.44 -24.26
CA VAL A 219 -21.16 5.07 -25.33
C VAL A 219 -21.98 4.80 -26.57
N GLU A 220 -21.65 5.44 -27.69
CA GLU A 220 -22.36 5.24 -28.94
C GLU A 220 -22.17 3.79 -29.42
N GLY A 221 -23.27 3.11 -29.76
CA GLY A 221 -23.25 1.73 -30.25
C GLY A 221 -22.98 0.67 -29.17
N VAL A 222 -23.04 1.03 -27.88
CA VAL A 222 -22.97 0.09 -26.75
C VAL A 222 -24.06 0.44 -25.75
N GLU A 223 -24.95 -0.52 -25.49
CA GLU A 223 -26.04 -0.34 -24.53
C GLU A 223 -25.54 -0.01 -23.11
N PRO A 224 -26.26 0.82 -22.32
CA PRO A 224 -25.90 1.07 -20.93
C PRO A 224 -25.90 -0.20 -20.07
N GLY A 225 -24.87 -0.38 -19.24
CA GLY A 225 -24.74 -1.57 -18.40
C GLY A 225 -23.36 -1.76 -17.77
N ILE A 226 -23.23 -2.88 -17.05
CA ILE A 226 -21.95 -3.37 -16.53
C ILE A 226 -21.49 -4.51 -17.44
N TYR A 227 -20.25 -4.43 -17.88
CA TYR A 227 -19.62 -5.39 -18.78
C TYR A 227 -18.40 -6.02 -18.13
N HIS A 228 -17.99 -7.20 -18.59
CA HIS A 228 -16.65 -7.75 -18.41
C HIS A 228 -15.90 -7.66 -19.74
N TYR A 229 -14.68 -7.13 -19.73
CA TYR A 229 -13.83 -7.07 -20.91
C TYR A 229 -12.96 -8.33 -20.99
N ARG A 230 -13.18 -9.15 -22.01
CA ARG A 230 -12.37 -10.34 -22.28
C ARG A 230 -11.12 -9.92 -23.04
N SER A 231 -10.01 -9.76 -22.32
CA SER A 231 -8.77 -9.23 -22.92
C SER A 231 -8.13 -10.13 -23.98
N GLY A 232 -8.44 -11.43 -23.99
CA GLY A 232 -7.96 -12.38 -24.99
C GLY A 232 -8.65 -12.21 -26.35
N ASP A 233 -9.98 -12.03 -26.33
CA ASP A 233 -10.80 -11.96 -27.55
C ASP A 233 -11.10 -10.52 -27.98
N HIS A 234 -10.75 -9.54 -27.14
CA HIS A 234 -11.09 -8.12 -27.33
C HIS A 234 -12.62 -7.89 -27.42
N GLU A 235 -13.37 -8.47 -26.48
CA GLU A 235 -14.83 -8.43 -26.46
C GLU A 235 -15.41 -7.89 -25.15
N LEU A 236 -16.64 -7.40 -25.21
CA LEU A 236 -17.43 -7.03 -24.03
C LEU A 236 -18.55 -8.04 -23.79
N VAL A 237 -18.54 -8.68 -22.62
CA VAL A 237 -19.64 -9.52 -22.14
C VAL A 237 -20.53 -8.69 -21.24
N ARG A 238 -21.80 -8.50 -21.61
CA ARG A 238 -22.76 -7.78 -20.76
C ARG A 238 -23.13 -8.64 -19.56
N LEU A 239 -22.83 -8.17 -18.36
CA LEU A 239 -23.20 -8.85 -17.12
C LEU A 239 -24.55 -8.38 -16.59
N ARG A 240 -24.84 -7.08 -16.77
CA ARG A 240 -26.05 -6.46 -16.25
C ARG A 240 -26.44 -5.24 -17.09
N ALA A 241 -27.74 -5.12 -17.40
CA ALA A 241 -28.33 -3.91 -17.96
C ALA A 241 -28.48 -2.82 -16.88
N LEU A 242 -28.33 -1.55 -17.26
CA LEU A 242 -28.56 -0.40 -16.37
C LEU A 242 -30.04 -0.02 -16.32
#